data_AF-A0A259PLX4-F1
#
_entry.id   AF-A0A259PLX4-F1
#
_cell.length_a   1.000
_cell.length_b   1.000
_cell.length_c   1.000
_cell.angle_alpha   90.00
_cell.angle_beta   90.00
_cell.angle_gamma   90.00
#
_symmetry.space_group_name_H-M   'P 1'
#
loop_
_entity.id
_entity.type
_entity.pdbx_description
1 polymer ?
#
loop_
_entity_poly.entity_id
_entity_poly.type
_entity_poly.pdbx_seq_one_letter_code
_entity_poly.pdbx_strand_id
1 'polypeptide(L)'
;MTSTTTTPPRTPSTTKGATVAPAATHHADGLDTLVLGRRIRHLRTLRGMTLDDLGAAIGRAASQVSMLENGHREPKLSLLTHVADALGVPLTDLLRTDPPSRRAALEIELERAQRGPLFTSLGMGQVKVGKSLPGDALEALVSLVGTVQRLLTEHAATPEEARRANAELRAQMRSQDNYFPELEEHA
;
A
#
# COMPACT_ATOMS: atom_id res chain seq x y z
N MET A 1 -55.64 -0.91 43.12
CA MET A 1 -55.00 0.25 42.46
C MET A 1 -53.81 0.60 43.33
N THR A 2 -52.58 0.18 43.02
CA THR A 2 -51.77 0.62 41.89
C THR A 2 -50.78 -0.47 41.48
N SER A 3 -50.67 -0.71 40.17
CA SER A 3 -49.73 -1.64 39.55
C SER A 3 -48.41 -0.90 39.27
N THR A 4 -47.29 -1.40 39.77
CA THR A 4 -45.96 -0.86 39.41
C THR A 4 -45.25 -1.86 38.52
N THR A 5 -45.21 -1.53 37.23
CA THR A 5 -44.53 -2.26 36.16
C THR A 5 -43.02 -2.06 36.27
N THR A 6 -42.26 -3.12 36.55
CA THR A 6 -40.79 -3.13 36.49
C THR A 6 -40.37 -3.47 35.06
N THR A 7 -39.88 -2.47 34.32
CA THR A 7 -39.25 -2.61 33.01
C THR A 7 -37.79 -3.05 33.16
N PRO A 8 -37.32 -4.12 32.50
CA PRO A 8 -35.91 -4.48 32.51
C PRO A 8 -35.11 -3.62 31.51
N PRO A 9 -33.83 -3.31 31.78
CA PRO A 9 -33.00 -2.53 30.85
C PRO A 9 -32.62 -3.35 29.62
N ARG A 10 -32.75 -2.73 28.44
CA ARG A 10 -32.24 -3.21 27.15
C ARG A 10 -30.71 -3.22 27.18
N THR A 11 -30.11 -4.34 26.78
CA THR A 11 -28.69 -4.45 26.46
C THR A 11 -28.35 -3.61 25.21
N PRO A 12 -27.25 -2.85 25.21
CA PRO A 12 -26.74 -2.27 23.97
C PRO A 12 -26.12 -3.38 23.11
N SER A 13 -26.51 -3.39 21.85
CA SER A 13 -26.03 -4.25 20.78
C SER A 13 -24.52 -4.10 20.59
N THR A 14 -23.78 -5.18 20.80
CA THR A 14 -22.36 -5.30 20.43
C THR A 14 -22.24 -5.31 18.91
N THR A 15 -22.00 -4.14 18.31
CA THR A 15 -21.46 -4.05 16.96
C THR A 15 -19.97 -4.38 17.00
N LYS A 16 -19.48 -4.98 15.89
CA LYS A 16 -18.10 -4.96 15.42
C LYS A 16 -17.19 -6.15 15.80
N GLY A 17 -17.53 -7.33 15.30
CA GLY A 17 -16.51 -8.26 14.80
C GLY A 17 -16.12 -7.84 13.38
N ALA A 18 -15.19 -6.89 13.26
CA ALA A 18 -14.57 -6.61 11.97
C ALA A 18 -13.61 -7.76 11.65
N THR A 19 -14.08 -8.69 10.83
CA THR A 19 -13.28 -9.72 10.17
C THR A 19 -12.13 -9.03 9.44
N VAL A 20 -10.89 -9.20 9.90
CA VAL A 20 -9.71 -8.79 9.14
C VAL A 20 -9.52 -9.84 8.05
N ALA A 21 -10.25 -9.66 6.95
CA ALA A 21 -9.94 -10.29 5.68
C ALA A 21 -8.53 -9.89 5.24
N PRO A 22 -7.81 -10.77 4.51
CA PRO A 22 -6.44 -10.48 4.07
C PRO A 22 -6.44 -9.23 3.20
N ALA A 23 -5.42 -8.39 3.37
CA ALA A 23 -5.22 -7.14 2.62
C ALA A 23 -4.95 -7.41 1.13
N ALA A 24 -6.00 -7.79 0.41
CA ALA A 24 -6.07 -7.71 -1.03
C ALA A 24 -6.94 -6.48 -1.39
N THR A 25 -6.32 -5.55 -2.10
CA THR A 25 -6.98 -4.59 -3.01
C THR A 25 -7.67 -3.37 -2.37
N HIS A 26 -6.96 -2.25 -2.34
CA HIS A 26 -7.58 -0.93 -2.53
C HIS A 26 -6.69 -0.05 -3.41
N HIS A 27 -6.99 0.02 -4.70
CA HIS A 27 -7.11 1.29 -5.42
C HIS A 27 -8.55 1.31 -5.95
N ALA A 28 -9.44 1.99 -5.25
CA ALA A 28 -10.75 2.32 -5.77
C ALA A 28 -10.58 3.44 -6.81
N ASP A 29 -11.09 3.20 -8.02
CA ASP A 29 -11.31 4.14 -9.15
C ASP A 29 -10.13 4.82 -9.88
N GLY A 30 -8.87 4.62 -9.48
CA GLY A 30 -7.70 5.26 -10.11
C GLY A 30 -6.83 4.31 -10.96
N LEU A 31 -6.16 4.86 -11.99
CA LEU A 31 -5.10 4.15 -12.72
C LEU A 31 -3.94 3.77 -11.78
N ASP A 32 -3.53 2.50 -11.78
CA ASP A 32 -2.36 2.07 -11.00
C ASP A 32 -1.07 2.61 -11.64
N THR A 33 -0.56 3.70 -11.05
CA THR A 33 0.61 4.42 -11.55
C THR A 33 1.90 3.59 -11.49
N LEU A 34 1.99 2.62 -10.58
CA LEU A 34 3.16 1.73 -10.48
C LEU A 34 3.17 0.73 -11.63
N VAL A 35 2.04 0.09 -11.90
CA VAL A 35 1.90 -0.83 -13.04
C VAL A 35 2.17 -0.10 -14.35
N LEU A 36 1.54 1.07 -14.53
CA LEU A 36 1.73 1.93 -15.69
C LEU A 36 3.20 2.33 -15.88
N GLY A 37 3.85 2.82 -14.83
CA GLY A 37 5.26 3.22 -14.88
C GLY A 37 6.18 2.06 -15.26
N ARG A 38 5.96 0.87 -14.68
CA ARG A 38 6.73 -0.33 -15.01
C ARG A 38 6.50 -0.81 -16.43
N ARG A 39 5.28 -0.64 -16.96
CA ARG A 39 4.97 -0.92 -18.36
C ARG A 39 5.66 0.03 -19.32
N ILE A 40 5.65 1.34 -19.04
CA ILE A 40 6.39 2.34 -19.82
C ILE A 40 7.88 1.98 -19.85
N ARG A 41 8.47 1.68 -18.69
CA ARG A 41 9.87 1.25 -18.60
C ARG A 41 10.15 0.01 -19.43
N HIS A 42 9.28 -1.00 -19.35
CA HIS A 42 9.43 -2.24 -20.10
C HIS A 42 9.44 -1.99 -21.62
N LEU A 43 8.43 -1.28 -22.14
CA LEU A 43 8.31 -0.95 -23.56
C LEU A 43 9.45 -0.07 -24.06
N ARG A 44 9.88 0.91 -23.26
CA ARG A 44 11.06 1.73 -23.55
C ARG A 44 12.30 0.86 -23.69
N THR A 45 12.54 -0.05 -22.75
CA THR A 45 13.71 -0.94 -22.79
C THR A 45 13.65 -1.93 -23.95
N LEU A 46 12.48 -2.43 -24.32
CA LEU A 46 12.30 -3.30 -25.50
C LEU A 46 12.67 -2.56 -26.80
N ARG A 47 12.44 -1.25 -26.87
CA ARG A 47 12.87 -0.41 -28.00
C ARG A 47 14.32 0.04 -27.94
N GLY A 48 15.07 -0.35 -26.91
CA GLY A 48 16.46 0.10 -26.74
C GLY A 48 16.60 1.59 -26.41
N MET A 49 15.51 2.27 -26.04
CA MET A 49 15.52 3.70 -25.73
C MET A 49 16.09 3.97 -24.32
N THR A 50 16.93 4.99 -24.18
CA THR A 50 17.35 5.55 -22.89
C THR A 50 16.27 6.44 -22.29
N LEU A 51 16.44 6.87 -21.03
CA LEU A 51 15.53 7.83 -20.41
C LEU A 51 15.56 9.18 -21.13
N ASP A 52 16.74 9.58 -21.63
CA ASP A 52 16.91 10.80 -22.41
C ASP A 52 16.21 10.70 -23.77
N ASP A 53 16.28 9.54 -24.43
CA ASP A 53 15.60 9.35 -25.73
C ASP A 53 14.08 9.47 -25.60
N LEU A 54 13.50 8.80 -24.60
CA LEU A 54 12.06 8.90 -24.37
C LEU A 54 11.68 10.31 -23.91
N GLY A 55 12.52 10.94 -23.07
CA GLY A 55 12.34 12.32 -22.64
C GLY A 55 12.30 13.30 -23.81
N ALA A 56 13.28 13.22 -24.71
CA ALA A 56 13.34 14.02 -25.92
C ALA A 56 12.10 13.82 -26.81
N ALA A 57 11.66 12.57 -27.00
CA ALA A 57 10.50 12.25 -27.82
C ALA A 57 9.18 12.84 -27.28
N ILE A 58 9.04 12.99 -25.96
CA ILE A 58 7.82 13.51 -25.32
C ILE A 58 7.97 14.95 -24.79
N GLY A 59 9.10 15.61 -25.06
CA GLY A 59 9.40 16.97 -24.59
C GLY A 59 9.54 17.10 -23.07
N ARG A 60 10.20 16.13 -22.42
CA ARG A 60 10.39 16.07 -20.95
C ARG A 60 11.84 15.74 -20.59
N ALA A 61 12.26 16.16 -19.40
CA ALA A 61 13.58 15.78 -18.87
C ALA A 61 13.61 14.30 -18.46
N ALA A 62 14.77 13.64 -18.56
CA ALA A 62 14.93 12.24 -18.13
C ALA A 62 14.54 11.98 -16.66
N SER A 63 14.73 12.97 -15.78
CA SER A 63 14.25 12.90 -14.39
C SER A 63 12.73 12.76 -14.31
N GLN A 64 11.99 13.45 -15.17
CA GLN A 64 10.52 13.36 -15.23
C GLN A 64 10.07 12.01 -15.79
N VAL A 65 10.80 11.45 -16.76
CA VAL A 65 10.58 10.09 -17.26
C VAL A 65 10.82 9.06 -16.17
N SER A 66 11.90 9.21 -15.39
CA SER A 66 12.18 8.32 -14.25
C SER A 66 11.07 8.37 -13.19
N MET A 67 10.58 9.58 -12.85
CA MET A 67 9.46 9.73 -11.92
C MET A 67 8.17 9.08 -12.42
N LEU A 68 7.92 9.18 -13.74
CA LEU A 68 6.81 8.51 -14.40
C LEU A 68 6.96 6.98 -14.34
N GLU A 69 8.14 6.45 -14.67
CA GLU A 69 8.43 5.01 -14.66
C GLU A 69 8.38 4.37 -13.27
N ASN A 70 8.58 5.17 -12.23
CA ASN A 70 8.52 4.73 -10.85
C ASN A 70 7.17 5.02 -10.18
N GLY A 71 6.16 5.47 -10.94
CA GLY A 71 4.81 5.71 -10.42
C GLY A 71 4.77 6.69 -9.25
N HIS A 72 5.62 7.72 -9.27
CA HIS A 72 5.65 8.75 -8.22
C HIS A 72 4.67 9.90 -8.50
N ARG A 73 4.17 10.01 -9.73
CA ARG A 73 3.25 11.07 -10.14
C ARG A 73 2.21 10.53 -11.09
N GLU A 74 0.96 10.97 -10.90
CA GLU A 74 -0.12 10.67 -11.81
C GLU A 74 0.05 11.48 -13.12
N PRO A 75 0.20 10.81 -14.27
CA PRO A 75 0.35 11.48 -15.56
C PRO A 75 -1.00 11.94 -16.12
N LYS A 76 -1.00 13.10 -16.78
CA LYS A 76 -2.16 13.55 -17.55
C LYS A 76 -2.36 12.66 -18.78
N LEU A 77 -3.60 12.49 -19.22
CA LEU A 77 -3.93 11.72 -20.42
C LEU A 77 -3.13 12.17 -21.65
N SER A 78 -2.93 13.47 -21.83
CA SER A 78 -2.14 14.03 -22.93
C SER A 78 -0.65 13.63 -22.89
N LEU A 79 -0.10 13.37 -21.71
CA LEU A 79 1.26 12.84 -21.60
C LEU A 79 1.28 11.36 -21.99
N LEU A 80 0.26 10.60 -21.58
CA LEU A 80 0.17 9.17 -21.91
C LEU A 80 -0.01 8.93 -23.41
N THR A 81 -0.75 9.78 -24.11
CA THR A 81 -0.85 9.72 -25.58
C THR A 81 0.51 9.96 -26.22
N HIS A 82 1.25 11.01 -25.82
CA HIS A 82 2.60 11.24 -26.37
C HIS A 82 3.57 10.10 -26.06
N VAL A 83 3.48 9.50 -24.87
CA VAL A 83 4.29 8.33 -24.51
C VAL A 83 3.91 7.13 -25.37
N ALA A 84 2.63 6.89 -25.62
CA ALA A 84 2.15 5.80 -26.48
C ALA A 84 2.65 5.98 -27.92
N ASP A 85 2.57 7.21 -28.46
CA ASP A 85 3.05 7.56 -29.80
C ASP A 85 4.58 7.40 -29.91
N ALA A 86 5.34 7.94 -28.95
CA ALA A 86 6.80 7.81 -28.90
C ALA A 86 7.24 6.34 -28.76
N LEU A 87 6.46 5.56 -28.01
CA LEU A 87 6.62 4.12 -27.87
C LEU A 87 5.75 3.37 -28.89
N GLY A 88 5.35 3.93 -30.04
CA GLY A 88 4.61 3.25 -31.12
C GLY A 88 3.69 2.08 -30.70
N VAL A 89 2.87 2.26 -29.66
CA VAL A 89 1.90 1.28 -29.16
C VAL A 89 0.56 1.97 -28.96
N PRO A 90 -0.58 1.27 -29.05
CA PRO A 90 -1.86 1.87 -28.71
C PRO A 90 -1.89 2.25 -27.22
N LEU A 91 -2.59 3.34 -26.88
CA LEU A 91 -2.75 3.79 -25.50
C LEU A 91 -3.33 2.69 -24.60
N THR A 92 -4.21 1.85 -25.13
CA THR A 92 -4.79 0.70 -24.41
C THR A 92 -3.74 -0.25 -23.89
N ASP A 93 -2.62 -0.44 -24.60
CA ASP A 93 -1.54 -1.30 -24.14
C ASP A 93 -0.87 -0.72 -22.90
N LEU A 94 -0.67 0.61 -22.83
CA LEU A 94 -0.12 1.28 -21.65
C LEU A 94 -1.03 1.16 -20.43
N LEU A 95 -2.35 1.18 -20.64
CA LEU A 95 -3.35 1.18 -19.57
C LEU A 95 -3.70 -0.22 -19.04
N ARG A 96 -3.04 -1.27 -19.55
CA ARG A 96 -3.24 -2.64 -19.06
C ARG A 96 -2.82 -2.76 -17.59
N THR A 97 -3.67 -3.42 -16.80
CA THR A 97 -3.53 -3.59 -15.35
C THR A 97 -2.63 -4.75 -14.95
N ASP A 98 -2.33 -5.67 -15.87
CA ASP A 98 -1.36 -6.73 -15.62
C ASP A 98 0.08 -6.19 -15.59
N PRO A 99 0.99 -6.77 -14.80
CA PRO A 99 2.41 -6.50 -14.91
C PRO A 99 2.98 -7.02 -16.25
N PRO A 100 3.89 -6.29 -16.92
CA PRO A 100 4.43 -6.69 -18.22
C PRO A 100 5.41 -7.88 -18.16
N SER A 101 5.91 -8.26 -16.97
CA SER A 101 6.82 -9.39 -16.79
C SER A 101 6.80 -9.88 -15.34
N ARG A 102 7.28 -11.11 -15.09
CA ARG A 102 7.45 -11.66 -13.73
C ARG A 102 8.34 -10.76 -12.88
N ARG A 103 9.44 -10.25 -13.44
CA ARG A 103 10.31 -9.31 -12.74
C ARG A 103 9.56 -8.03 -12.39
N ALA A 104 8.83 -7.44 -13.35
CA ALA A 104 8.05 -6.23 -13.07
C ALA A 104 7.01 -6.45 -11.96
N ALA A 105 6.36 -7.62 -11.92
CA ALA A 105 5.43 -7.97 -10.84
C ALA A 105 6.12 -7.91 -9.47
N LEU A 106 7.30 -8.53 -9.33
CA LEU A 106 8.10 -8.50 -8.09
C LEU A 106 8.56 -7.08 -7.74
N GLU A 107 8.98 -6.29 -8.73
CA GLU A 107 9.37 -4.89 -8.51
C GLU A 107 8.20 -4.04 -7.99
N ILE A 108 6.99 -4.28 -8.51
CA ILE A 108 5.77 -3.59 -8.06
C ILE A 108 5.42 -4.03 -6.64
N GLU A 109 5.48 -5.32 -6.35
CA GLU A 109 5.17 -5.87 -5.03
C GLU A 109 6.11 -5.31 -3.95
N LEU A 110 7.42 -5.32 -4.21
CA LEU A 110 8.40 -4.73 -3.31
C LEU A 110 8.17 -3.23 -3.12
N GLU A 111 7.92 -2.48 -4.20
CA GLU A 111 7.67 -1.04 -4.13
C GLU A 111 6.41 -0.73 -3.29
N ARG A 112 5.33 -1.49 -3.47
CA ARG A 112 4.11 -1.34 -2.66
C ARG A 112 4.38 -1.65 -1.19
N ALA A 113 5.14 -2.70 -0.90
CA ALA A 113 5.51 -3.03 0.46
C ALA A 113 6.36 -1.93 1.14
N GLN A 114 7.30 -1.35 0.40
CA GLN A 114 8.15 -0.25 0.87
C GLN A 114 7.39 1.05 1.12
N ARG A 115 6.29 1.29 0.39
CA ARG A 115 5.34 2.40 0.63
C ARG A 115 4.29 2.06 1.69
N GLY A 116 4.27 0.83 2.16
CA GLY A 116 3.32 0.34 3.16
C GLY A 116 3.72 0.68 4.60
N PRO A 117 2.79 0.50 5.55
CA PRO A 117 2.97 0.89 6.95
C PRO A 117 4.12 0.15 7.65
N LEU A 118 4.42 -1.08 7.23
CA LEU A 118 5.48 -1.91 7.81
C LEU A 118 6.87 -1.27 7.70
N PHE A 119 7.20 -0.70 6.53
CA PHE A 119 8.50 -0.06 6.32
C PHE A 119 8.61 1.22 7.14
N THR A 120 7.52 1.99 7.20
CA THR A 120 7.45 3.20 8.03
C THR A 120 7.60 2.88 9.52
N SER A 121 6.91 1.85 10.03
CA SER A 121 6.98 1.49 11.45
C SER A 121 8.36 0.97 11.87
N LEU A 122 9.08 0.30 10.97
CA LEU A 122 10.41 -0.23 11.25
C LEU A 122 11.54 0.78 11.03
N GLY A 123 11.23 2.00 10.56
CA GLY A 123 12.24 3.02 10.27
C GLY A 123 13.25 2.60 9.20
N MET A 124 12.86 1.68 8.30
CA MET A 124 13.77 1.12 7.31
C MET A 124 14.01 2.09 6.15
N GLY A 125 15.25 2.11 5.65
CA GLY A 125 15.58 2.81 4.40
C GLY A 125 14.95 2.11 3.19
N GLN A 126 14.61 2.89 2.16
CA GLN A 126 14.09 2.36 0.90
C GLN A 126 15.22 1.81 0.02
N VAL A 127 15.02 0.61 -0.50
CA VAL A 127 15.84 -0.04 -1.51
C VAL A 127 15.44 0.46 -2.90
N LYS A 128 16.41 0.98 -3.65
CA LYS A 128 16.19 1.39 -5.04
C LYS A 128 16.01 0.17 -5.93
N VAL A 129 14.79 0.00 -6.46
CA VAL A 129 14.44 -1.12 -7.34
C VAL A 129 14.83 -0.80 -8.79
N GLY A 130 16.03 -1.22 -9.17
CA GLY A 130 16.65 -0.93 -10.46
C GLY A 130 17.29 -2.14 -11.13
N LYS A 131 18.04 -1.90 -12.22
CA LYS A 131 18.84 -2.94 -12.89
C LYS A 131 19.94 -3.53 -11.99
N SER A 132 20.36 -2.77 -10.98
CA SER A 132 21.40 -3.16 -10.03
C SER A 132 20.96 -4.21 -9.02
N LEU A 133 19.66 -4.49 -8.90
CA LEU A 133 19.14 -5.49 -7.99
C LEU A 133 18.94 -6.82 -8.75
N PRO A 134 19.73 -7.86 -8.46
CA PRO A 134 19.58 -9.18 -9.07
C PRO A 134 18.16 -9.76 -8.86
N GLY A 135 17.73 -10.65 -9.77
CA GLY A 135 16.38 -11.21 -9.74
C GLY A 135 16.11 -12.10 -8.52
N ASP A 136 17.06 -12.95 -8.18
CA ASP A 136 17.06 -13.80 -6.98
C ASP A 136 17.00 -12.97 -5.69
N ALA A 137 17.79 -11.89 -5.61
CA ALA A 137 17.75 -10.97 -4.47
C ALA A 137 16.38 -10.29 -4.35
N LEU A 138 15.79 -9.85 -5.46
CA LEU A 138 14.44 -9.28 -5.49
C LEU A 138 13.38 -10.30 -5.02
N GLU A 139 13.46 -11.55 -5.48
CA GLU A 139 12.57 -12.63 -5.04
C GLU A 139 12.69 -12.92 -3.54
N ALA A 140 13.92 -12.97 -3.03
CA ALA A 140 14.19 -13.17 -1.62
C ALA A 140 13.64 -12.02 -0.77
N LEU A 141 13.80 -10.76 -1.20
CA LEU A 141 13.28 -9.59 -0.50
C LEU A 141 11.74 -9.59 -0.45
N VAL A 142 11.09 -9.86 -1.58
CA VAL A 142 9.62 -9.96 -1.63
C VAL A 142 9.12 -11.08 -0.70
N SER A 143 9.76 -12.25 -0.75
CA SER A 143 9.42 -13.39 0.12
C SER A 143 9.62 -13.08 1.59
N LEU A 144 10.71 -12.39 1.95
CA LEU A 144 11.00 -11.95 3.32
C LEU A 144 9.91 -10.99 3.82
N VAL A 145 9.58 -9.97 3.03
CA VAL A 145 8.54 -9.01 3.37
C VAL A 145 7.20 -9.72 3.62
N GLY A 146 6.79 -10.62 2.72
CA GLY A 146 5.55 -11.38 2.89
C GLY A 146 5.57 -12.28 4.13
N THR A 147 6.74 -12.83 4.47
CA THR A 147 6.92 -13.63 5.71
C THR A 147 6.79 -12.76 6.95
N VAL A 148 7.44 -11.59 6.99
CA VAL A 148 7.34 -10.66 8.12
C VAL A 148 5.91 -10.16 8.30
N GLN A 149 5.22 -9.79 7.22
CA GLN A 149 3.82 -9.37 7.27
C GLN A 149 2.92 -10.46 7.85
N ARG A 150 3.15 -11.72 7.45
CA ARG A 150 2.42 -12.87 7.98
C ARG A 150 2.68 -13.04 9.47
N LEU A 151 3.95 -13.05 9.90
CA LEU A 151 4.31 -13.17 11.31
C LEU A 151 3.69 -12.06 12.15
N LEU A 152 3.75 -10.80 11.68
CA LEU A 152 3.13 -9.68 12.39
C LEU A 152 1.60 -9.83 12.51
N THR A 153 0.95 -10.32 11.45
CA THR A 153 -0.50 -10.56 11.47
C THR A 153 -0.88 -11.69 12.43
N GLU A 154 -0.08 -12.77 12.43
CA GLU A 154 -0.24 -13.90 13.35
C GLU A 154 -0.02 -13.47 14.81
N HIS A 155 1.02 -12.68 15.09
CA HIS A 155 1.32 -12.18 16.44
C HIS A 155 0.27 -11.20 16.95
N ALA A 156 -0.15 -10.23 16.14
CA ALA A 156 -1.20 -9.26 16.50
C ALA A 156 -2.55 -9.93 16.83
N ALA A 157 -2.81 -11.12 16.30
CA ALA A 157 -4.00 -11.91 16.58
C ALA A 157 -3.85 -12.85 17.79
N THR A 158 -2.71 -12.84 18.49
CA THR A 158 -2.49 -13.75 19.62
C THR A 158 -3.32 -13.36 20.84
N PRO A 159 -3.97 -14.33 21.52
CA PRO A 159 -4.69 -14.07 22.78
C PRO A 159 -3.80 -13.48 23.89
N GLU A 160 -2.49 -13.71 23.85
CA GLU A 160 -1.55 -13.22 24.85
C GLU A 160 -1.26 -11.73 24.72
N GLU A 161 -1.08 -11.22 23.50
CA GLU A 161 -0.95 -9.77 23.26
C GLU A 161 -2.23 -9.03 23.65
N ALA A 162 -3.41 -9.58 23.31
CA ALA A 162 -4.69 -9.02 23.75
C ALA A 162 -4.82 -9.00 25.28
N ARG A 163 -4.35 -10.05 26.00
CA ARG A 163 -4.36 -10.07 27.47
C ARG A 163 -3.43 -9.01 28.05
N ARG A 164 -2.23 -8.86 27.51
CA ARG A 164 -1.25 -7.87 27.97
C ARG A 164 -1.76 -6.44 27.77
N ALA A 165 -2.23 -6.11 26.57
CA ALA A 165 -2.81 -4.80 26.27
C ALA A 165 -4.02 -4.47 27.18
N ASN A 166 -4.90 -5.45 27.42
CA ASN A 166 -6.02 -5.27 28.35
C ASN A 166 -5.57 -5.12 29.81
N ALA A 167 -4.47 -5.76 30.21
CA ALA A 167 -3.92 -5.60 31.56
C ALA A 167 -3.31 -4.20 31.76
N GLU A 168 -2.58 -3.70 30.76
CA GLU A 168 -2.00 -2.35 30.73
C GLU A 168 -3.09 -1.28 30.75
N LEU A 169 -4.11 -1.40 29.90
CA LEU A 169 -5.27 -0.49 29.90
C LEU A 169 -5.97 -0.44 31.27
N ARG A 170 -6.20 -1.61 31.91
CA ARG A 170 -6.80 -1.64 33.26
C ARG A 170 -5.89 -1.01 34.31
N ALA A 171 -4.58 -1.13 34.19
CA ALA A 171 -3.64 -0.48 35.09
C ALA A 171 -3.69 1.05 34.93
N GLN A 172 -3.75 1.53 33.68
CA GLN A 172 -3.92 2.95 33.38
C GLN A 172 -5.24 3.50 33.90
N MET A 173 -6.36 2.81 33.64
CA MET A 173 -7.69 3.18 34.15
C MET A 173 -7.70 3.26 35.69
N ARG A 174 -7.03 2.33 36.39
CA ARG A 174 -6.90 2.39 37.86
C ARG A 174 -6.05 3.58 38.32
N SER A 175 -4.98 3.91 37.61
CA SER A 175 -4.09 5.02 37.99
C SER A 175 -4.72 6.40 37.82
N GLN A 176 -5.74 6.50 36.96
CA GLN A 176 -6.44 7.74 36.65
C GLN A 176 -7.85 7.77 37.26
N ASP A 177 -8.20 6.81 38.13
CA ASP A 177 -9.56 6.63 38.66
C ASP A 177 -10.66 6.71 37.58
N ASN A 178 -10.33 6.18 36.39
CA ASN A 178 -11.19 6.19 35.22
C ASN A 178 -11.57 7.58 34.69
N TYR A 179 -10.85 8.63 35.09
CA TYR A 179 -11.06 10.01 34.67
C TYR A 179 -10.17 10.37 33.48
N PHE A 180 -10.81 10.71 32.35
CA PHE A 180 -10.16 11.08 31.10
C PHE A 180 -10.75 12.41 30.59
N PRO A 181 -10.11 13.57 30.90
CA PRO A 181 -10.62 14.90 30.58
C PRO A 181 -10.97 15.08 29.09
N GLU A 182 -10.15 14.51 28.22
CA GLU A 182 -10.27 14.58 26.75
C GLU A 182 -11.55 13.89 26.22
N LEU A 183 -12.10 12.93 26.97
CA LEU A 183 -13.34 12.22 26.59
C LEU A 183 -14.58 12.91 27.14
N GLU A 184 -14.46 13.67 28.23
CA GLU A 184 -15.57 14.46 28.80
C GLU A 184 -15.87 15.73 27.99
N GLU A 185 -14.89 16.31 27.29
CA GLU A 185 -15.10 17.48 26.41
C GLU A 185 -15.92 17.16 25.13
N HIS A 186 -16.07 15.88 24.79
CA HIS A 186 -16.77 15.41 23.59
C HIS A 186 -18.05 14.59 23.87
N ALA A 187 -18.50 14.52 25.13
CA ALA A 187 -19.71 13.81 25.59
C ALA A 187 -20.90 14.74 25.80
#